data_AF-A0A1I1F3V3-F1
#
_entry.id   AF-A0A1I1F3V3-F1
#
_cell.length_a   1.000
_cell.length_b   1.000
_cell.length_c   1.000
_cell.angle_alpha   90.00
_cell.angle_beta   90.00
_cell.angle_gamma   90.00
#
_symmetry.space_group_name_H-M   'P 1'
#
loop_
_entity.id
_entity.type
_entity.pdbx_description
1 polymer ?
#
loop_
_entity_poly.entity_id
_entity_poly.type
_entity_poly.pdbx_seq_one_letter_code
_entity_poly.pdbx_strand_id
1 'polypeptide(L)'
;MVPASFSSCNSPVKPDHFEATVMKVIHAFHDRDGATLNGLISEETGLAMIYRIGVFDEYVLVDSIDFEQPVPEYLGYPDMVAVPDSVHYAELPVYDCGEMVWDKTGLFADTTRSDDKLAQTALNLVKYRGDSIPETELARFRDLAQQSRRIVLTGQEDEELIFNLTLIADKWYLTLIDRVTTDCSA
;
A
#
# COMPACT_ATOMS: atom_id res chain seq x y z
N MET A 1 -34.53 17.16 -34.74
CA MET A 1 -34.30 16.12 -33.71
C MET A 1 -32.84 15.73 -33.81
N VAL A 2 -32.02 16.16 -32.85
CA VAL A 2 -30.58 15.85 -32.78
C VAL A 2 -30.37 15.08 -31.49
N PRO A 3 -29.70 13.91 -31.48
CA PRO A 3 -29.54 13.14 -30.26
C PRO A 3 -28.45 13.79 -29.38
N ALA A 4 -28.70 13.81 -28.08
CA ALA A 4 -27.76 14.26 -27.08
C ALA A 4 -26.62 13.24 -26.95
N SER A 5 -25.38 13.71 -27.12
CA SER A 5 -24.18 12.97 -26.72
C SER A 5 -24.13 12.87 -25.20
N PHE A 6 -24.03 11.66 -24.69
CA PHE A 6 -23.65 11.41 -23.30
C PHE A 6 -22.15 11.63 -23.16
N SER A 7 -21.76 12.79 -22.63
CA SER A 7 -20.40 12.99 -22.12
C SER A 7 -20.29 12.27 -20.78
N SER A 8 -19.54 11.17 -20.76
CA SER A 8 -19.01 10.57 -19.53
C SER A 8 -18.01 11.55 -18.91
N CYS A 9 -18.36 12.17 -17.78
CA CYS A 9 -17.42 12.95 -16.99
C CYS A 9 -16.64 12.01 -16.06
N ASN A 10 -15.49 11.52 -16.53
CA ASN A 10 -14.42 11.13 -15.62
C ASN A 10 -13.95 12.41 -14.94
N SER A 11 -14.39 12.65 -13.71
CA SER A 11 -13.84 13.74 -12.91
C SER A 11 -12.47 13.31 -12.39
N PRO A 12 -11.43 14.15 -12.51
CA PRO A 12 -10.16 13.88 -11.84
C PRO A 12 -10.42 13.81 -10.34
N VAL A 13 -9.91 12.75 -9.72
CA VAL A 13 -9.95 12.58 -8.25
C VAL A 13 -9.35 13.84 -7.63
N LYS A 14 -10.12 14.54 -6.79
CA LYS A 14 -9.66 15.79 -6.16
C LYS A 14 -8.42 15.49 -5.30
N PRO A 15 -7.26 16.10 -5.58
CA PRO A 15 -6.00 15.85 -4.87
C PRO A 15 -6.13 15.97 -3.34
N ASP A 16 -6.93 16.90 -2.86
CA ASP A 16 -7.09 17.24 -1.44
C ASP A 16 -7.51 16.06 -0.55
N HIS A 17 -8.32 15.12 -1.08
CA HIS A 17 -8.76 13.95 -0.30
C HIS A 17 -7.72 12.82 -0.27
N PHE A 18 -6.91 12.70 -1.32
CA PHE A 18 -5.84 11.70 -1.35
C PHE A 18 -4.75 12.09 -0.37
N GLU A 19 -4.19 13.30 -0.50
CA GLU A 19 -3.11 13.78 0.37
C GLU A 19 -3.53 13.76 1.84
N ALA A 20 -4.74 14.24 2.15
CA ALA A 20 -5.26 14.17 3.51
C ALA A 20 -5.38 12.73 4.03
N THR A 21 -5.67 11.75 3.18
CA THR A 21 -5.72 10.33 3.59
C THR A 21 -4.32 9.75 3.78
N VAL A 22 -3.37 10.10 2.92
CA VAL A 22 -1.95 9.76 3.09
C VAL A 22 -1.45 10.27 4.44
N MET A 23 -1.63 11.56 4.72
CA MET A 23 -1.19 12.16 5.98
C MET A 23 -1.88 11.54 7.20
N LYS A 24 -3.17 11.17 7.09
CA LYS A 24 -3.86 10.43 8.15
C LYS A 24 -3.22 9.08 8.46
N VAL A 25 -2.80 8.33 7.44
CA VAL A 25 -2.08 7.06 7.66
C VAL A 25 -0.76 7.31 8.37
N ILE A 26 0.03 8.29 7.90
CA ILE A 26 1.33 8.61 8.51
C ILE A 26 1.19 9.01 9.98
N HIS A 27 0.28 9.95 10.28
CA HIS A 27 0.01 10.35 11.67
C HIS A 27 -0.46 9.18 12.52
N ALA A 28 -1.34 8.32 11.99
CA ALA A 28 -1.86 7.20 12.75
C ALA A 28 -0.81 6.12 13.03
N PHE A 29 0.18 5.92 12.15
CA PHE A 29 1.34 5.08 12.45
C PHE A 29 2.26 5.71 13.50
N HIS A 30 2.56 7.01 13.36
CA HIS A 30 3.38 7.74 14.32
C HIS A 30 2.78 7.75 15.74
N ASP A 31 1.47 7.97 15.84
CA ASP A 31 0.75 8.04 17.12
C ASP A 31 0.30 6.66 17.64
N ARG A 32 0.57 5.58 16.89
CA ARG A 32 0.01 4.22 17.11
C ARG A 32 -1.53 4.22 17.26
N ASP A 33 -2.21 5.06 16.48
CA ASP A 33 -3.66 5.20 16.46
C ASP A 33 -4.31 4.13 15.56
N GLY A 34 -4.50 2.94 16.14
CA GLY A 34 -5.19 1.83 15.48
C GLY A 34 -6.64 2.17 15.10
N ALA A 35 -7.33 3.05 15.84
CA ALA A 35 -8.72 3.40 15.53
C ALA A 35 -8.83 4.17 14.21
N THR A 36 -7.92 5.12 13.98
CA THR A 36 -7.86 5.85 12.70
C THR A 36 -7.48 4.92 11.54
N LEU A 37 -6.46 4.07 11.70
CA LEU A 37 -6.07 3.12 10.65
C LEU A 37 -7.19 2.16 10.30
N ASN A 38 -7.86 1.58 11.32
CA ASN A 38 -8.96 0.63 11.10
C ASN A 38 -10.17 1.29 10.42
N GLY A 39 -10.42 2.58 10.64
CA GLY A 39 -11.43 3.35 9.90
C GLY A 39 -11.09 3.60 8.41
N LEU A 40 -9.84 3.33 8.01
CA LEU A 40 -9.36 3.40 6.63
C LEU A 40 -9.29 2.03 5.95
N ILE A 41 -9.62 0.94 6.64
CA ILE A 41 -9.71 -0.41 6.07
C ILE A 41 -11.16 -0.66 5.63
N SER A 42 -11.34 -1.14 4.40
CA SER A 42 -12.68 -1.50 3.90
C SER A 42 -13.07 -2.88 4.40
N GLU A 43 -14.25 -3.03 5.01
CA GLU A 43 -14.77 -4.32 5.48
C GLU A 43 -14.91 -5.36 4.34
N GLU A 44 -15.17 -4.91 3.12
CA GLU A 44 -15.31 -5.81 1.95
C GLU A 44 -13.95 -6.23 1.39
N THR A 45 -12.96 -5.33 1.43
CA THR A 45 -11.67 -5.55 0.75
C THR A 45 -10.60 -6.11 1.67
N GLY A 46 -10.65 -5.73 2.95
CA GLY A 46 -9.59 -5.92 3.93
C GLY A 46 -8.33 -5.11 3.62
N LEU A 47 -7.30 -5.36 4.42
CA LEU A 47 -5.94 -4.88 4.26
C LEU A 47 -5.03 -6.07 3.94
N ALA A 48 -4.33 -6.01 2.81
CA ALA A 48 -3.26 -6.95 2.53
C ALA A 48 -1.97 -6.56 3.27
N MET A 49 -1.37 -7.50 3.98
CA MET A 49 -0.04 -7.37 4.56
C MET A 49 0.90 -8.26 3.76
N ILE A 50 1.84 -7.69 3.00
CA ILE A 50 2.89 -8.45 2.30
C ILE A 50 4.11 -8.58 3.22
N TYR A 51 4.67 -9.78 3.27
CA TYR A 51 5.84 -10.14 4.07
C TYR A 51 6.57 -11.32 3.42
N ARG A 52 7.78 -11.64 3.86
CA ARG A 52 8.55 -12.78 3.34
C ARG A 52 8.82 -13.80 4.44
N ILE A 53 8.63 -15.07 4.12
CA ILE A 53 9.12 -16.21 4.90
C ILE A 53 9.93 -17.11 3.95
N GLY A 54 11.24 -17.17 4.18
CA GLY A 54 12.14 -17.89 3.28
C GLY A 54 12.22 -17.20 1.92
N VAL A 55 11.98 -17.94 0.84
CA VAL A 55 12.23 -17.47 -0.54
C VAL A 55 11.02 -16.71 -1.13
N PHE A 56 9.81 -16.94 -0.63
CA PHE A 56 8.61 -16.39 -1.25
C PHE A 56 8.09 -15.18 -0.47
N ASP A 57 7.76 -14.13 -1.22
CA ASP A 57 6.84 -13.11 -0.74
C ASP A 57 5.46 -13.75 -0.57
N GLU A 58 4.85 -13.49 0.57
CA GLU A 58 3.52 -13.96 0.95
C GLU A 58 2.62 -12.76 1.24
N TYR A 59 1.33 -13.03 1.38
CA TYR A 59 0.38 -12.04 1.86
C TYR A 59 -0.61 -12.67 2.83
N VAL A 60 -1.17 -11.85 3.70
CA VAL A 60 -2.36 -12.18 4.48
C VAL A 60 -3.34 -11.02 4.39
N LEU A 61 -4.63 -11.34 4.37
CA LEU A 61 -5.69 -10.35 4.45
C LEU A 61 -6.12 -10.23 5.91
N VAL A 62 -6.14 -9.00 6.42
CA VAL A 62 -6.60 -8.67 7.76
C VAL A 62 -7.68 -7.60 7.69
N ASP A 63 -8.61 -7.63 8.63
CA ASP A 63 -9.68 -6.64 8.71
C ASP A 63 -9.30 -5.47 9.62
N SER A 64 -8.19 -5.58 10.35
CA SER A 64 -7.71 -4.57 11.29
C SER A 64 -6.20 -4.67 11.55
N ILE A 65 -5.62 -3.57 12.03
CA ILE A 65 -4.29 -3.44 12.60
C ILE A 65 -4.41 -3.36 14.13
N ASP A 66 -3.57 -4.14 14.80
CA ASP A 66 -3.30 -4.04 16.24
C ASP A 66 -1.79 -3.89 16.42
N PHE A 67 -1.34 -2.73 16.94
CA PHE A 67 0.09 -2.45 17.13
C PHE A 67 0.76 -3.36 18.16
N GLU A 68 -0.01 -3.97 19.07
CA GLU A 68 0.49 -4.91 20.06
C GLU A 68 0.54 -6.35 19.53
N GLN A 69 -0.16 -6.62 18.42
CA GLN A 69 -0.22 -7.94 17.75
C GLN A 69 0.11 -7.76 16.26
N PRO A 70 1.38 -7.52 15.92
CA PRO A 70 1.78 -7.34 14.53
C PRO A 70 1.47 -8.59 13.72
N VAL A 71 1.17 -8.40 12.44
CA VAL A 71 0.89 -9.50 11.52
C VAL A 71 1.91 -9.45 10.39
N PRO A 72 2.83 -10.43 10.24
CA PRO A 72 3.00 -11.58 11.11
C PRO A 72 3.65 -11.20 12.45
N GLU A 73 3.47 -12.05 13.46
CA GLU A 73 3.84 -11.79 14.87
C GLU A 73 5.34 -11.44 15.05
N TYR A 74 6.21 -11.95 14.19
CA TYR A 74 7.65 -11.72 14.28
C TYR A 74 8.11 -10.40 13.65
N LEU A 75 7.24 -9.69 12.93
CA LEU A 75 7.58 -8.49 12.16
C LEU A 75 6.78 -7.29 12.66
N GLY A 76 7.34 -6.62 13.67
CA GLY A 76 6.76 -5.42 14.27
C GLY A 76 6.49 -4.30 13.24
N TYR A 77 5.55 -3.42 13.58
CA TYR A 77 5.32 -2.20 12.80
C TYR A 77 6.48 -1.20 13.02
N PRO A 78 6.83 -0.40 12.01
CA PRO A 78 7.91 0.58 12.12
C PRO A 78 7.60 1.61 13.20
N ASP A 79 8.63 1.97 13.99
CA ASP A 79 8.57 3.11 14.88
C ASP A 79 8.88 4.38 14.09
N MET A 80 7.86 5.19 13.81
CA MET A 80 8.05 6.45 13.10
C MET A 80 8.55 7.53 14.05
N VAL A 81 9.70 8.09 13.73
CA VAL A 81 10.36 9.16 14.50
C VAL A 81 9.86 10.53 14.06
N ALA A 82 9.61 10.73 12.77
CA ALA A 82 9.20 12.02 12.21
C ALA A 82 8.03 11.90 11.24
N VAL A 83 7.09 12.84 11.34
CA VAL A 83 6.03 13.00 10.35
C VAL A 83 6.45 14.07 9.35
N PRO A 84 6.58 13.75 8.05
CA PRO A 84 6.89 14.75 7.03
C PRO A 84 5.77 15.78 6.87
N ASP A 85 6.12 17.02 6.52
CA ASP A 85 5.14 18.12 6.42
C ASP A 85 4.20 18.02 5.20
N SER A 86 4.60 17.30 4.15
CA SER A 86 3.85 17.20 2.89
C SER A 86 4.20 15.97 2.07
N VAL A 87 3.32 15.60 1.14
CA VAL A 87 3.56 14.53 0.16
C VAL A 87 4.26 15.10 -1.09
N HIS A 88 5.36 14.49 -1.49
CA HIS A 88 6.06 14.79 -2.75
C HIS A 88 5.52 13.94 -3.89
N TYR A 89 4.85 14.58 -4.86
CA TYR A 89 4.38 13.92 -6.07
C TYR A 89 5.49 13.78 -7.11
N ALA A 90 6.11 12.60 -7.18
CA ALA A 90 7.24 12.32 -8.06
C ALA A 90 7.40 10.80 -8.27
N GLU A 91 8.42 10.41 -9.05
CA GLU A 91 8.88 9.01 -9.07
C GLU A 91 9.28 8.56 -7.65
N LEU A 92 8.81 7.37 -7.27
CA LEU A 92 9.03 6.80 -5.94
C LEU A 92 10.53 6.53 -5.68
N PRO A 93 10.97 6.60 -4.41
CA PRO A 93 12.29 6.15 -4.00
C PRO A 93 12.53 4.69 -4.39
N VAL A 94 13.80 4.37 -4.65
CA VAL A 94 14.28 3.03 -4.95
C VAL A 94 15.25 2.60 -3.86
N TYR A 95 15.05 1.40 -3.33
CA TYR A 95 15.94 0.80 -2.34
C TYR A 95 17.03 -0.01 -3.04
N ASP A 96 18.29 0.23 -2.71
CA ASP A 96 19.43 -0.53 -3.20
C ASP A 96 19.84 -1.59 -2.18
N CYS A 97 19.60 -2.86 -2.50
CA CYS A 97 20.02 -3.99 -1.66
C CYS A 97 21.55 -4.21 -1.59
N GLY A 98 22.33 -3.62 -2.50
CA GLY A 98 23.79 -3.72 -2.47
C GLY A 98 24.39 -2.81 -1.40
N GLU A 99 23.86 -1.60 -1.29
CA GLU A 99 24.33 -0.56 -0.36
C GLU A 99 23.43 -0.43 0.89
N MET A 100 22.27 -1.10 0.89
CA MET A 100 21.25 -1.05 1.95
C MET A 100 20.74 0.36 2.22
N VAL A 101 20.50 1.14 1.15
CA VAL A 101 20.08 2.54 1.24
C VAL A 101 18.97 2.88 0.25
N TRP A 102 18.13 3.82 0.66
CA TRP A 102 17.20 4.52 -0.23
C TRP A 102 17.94 5.60 -1.04
N ASP A 103 17.56 5.79 -2.30
CA ASP A 103 18.10 6.86 -3.14
C ASP A 103 17.60 8.27 -2.74
N LYS A 104 16.50 8.35 -1.98
CA LYS A 104 15.83 9.58 -1.53
C LYS A 104 15.19 9.39 -0.15
N THR A 105 15.06 10.48 0.60
CA THR A 105 14.38 10.57 1.91
C THR A 105 13.16 11.48 1.80
N GLY A 106 12.05 11.12 2.45
CA GLY A 106 10.81 11.89 2.50
C GLY A 106 9.56 11.03 2.28
N LEU A 107 8.42 11.70 2.10
CA LEU A 107 7.14 11.06 1.80
C LEU A 107 6.78 11.26 0.32
N PHE A 108 6.70 10.16 -0.44
CA PHE A 108 6.49 10.21 -1.89
C PHE A 108 5.26 9.44 -2.31
N ALA A 109 4.56 9.96 -3.32
CA ALA A 109 3.46 9.26 -3.98
C ALA A 109 3.55 9.45 -5.50
N ASP A 110 3.44 8.36 -6.26
CA ASP A 110 3.30 8.41 -7.71
C ASP A 110 1.83 8.20 -8.08
N THR A 111 1.15 9.28 -8.45
CA THR A 111 -0.27 9.22 -8.84
C THR A 111 -0.48 8.79 -10.29
N THR A 112 0.58 8.63 -11.07
CA THR A 112 0.54 8.34 -12.51
C THR A 112 0.61 6.85 -12.84
N ARG A 113 1.03 6.03 -11.87
CA ARG A 113 1.19 4.59 -12.03
C ARG A 113 0.29 3.83 -11.05
N SER A 114 -0.22 2.69 -11.52
CA SER A 114 -0.78 1.67 -10.64
C SER A 114 0.35 0.85 -9.99
N ASP A 115 0.03 0.22 -8.87
CA ASP A 115 0.88 -0.76 -8.21
C ASP A 115 0.16 -2.11 -8.16
N ASP A 116 0.78 -3.14 -8.76
CA ASP A 116 0.25 -4.49 -8.89
C ASP A 116 0.96 -5.50 -7.97
N LYS A 117 1.73 -5.04 -6.97
CA LYS A 117 2.57 -5.87 -6.12
C LYS A 117 1.79 -7.03 -5.49
N LEU A 118 0.60 -6.77 -4.93
CA LEU A 118 -0.26 -7.81 -4.35
C LEU A 118 -0.69 -8.87 -5.37
N ALA A 119 -1.12 -8.43 -6.56
CA ALA A 119 -1.53 -9.35 -7.62
C ALA A 119 -0.33 -10.21 -8.09
N GLN A 120 0.85 -9.62 -8.22
CA GLN A 120 2.06 -10.35 -8.60
C GLN A 120 2.52 -11.32 -7.52
N THR A 121 2.45 -10.94 -6.24
CA THR A 121 2.73 -11.84 -5.11
C THR A 121 1.82 -13.06 -5.17
N ALA A 122 0.51 -12.87 -5.28
CA ALA A 122 -0.44 -13.99 -5.39
C ALA A 122 -0.18 -14.87 -6.63
N LEU A 123 0.08 -14.28 -7.80
CA LEU A 123 0.42 -15.03 -9.01
C LEU A 123 1.71 -15.84 -8.87
N ASN A 124 2.73 -15.30 -8.20
CA ASN A 124 4.00 -15.98 -7.95
C ASN A 124 3.81 -17.18 -7.01
N LEU A 125 2.97 -17.06 -5.97
CA LEU A 125 2.62 -18.17 -5.09
C LEU A 125 1.98 -19.33 -5.87
N VAL A 126 1.02 -19.03 -6.74
CA VAL A 126 0.39 -20.05 -7.61
C VAL A 126 1.43 -20.68 -8.54
N LYS A 127 2.23 -19.85 -9.22
CA LYS A 127 3.13 -20.29 -10.29
C LYS A 127 4.33 -21.09 -9.78
N TYR A 128 4.89 -20.70 -8.64
CA TYR A 128 6.18 -21.21 -8.18
C TYR A 128 6.11 -22.01 -6.88
N ARG A 129 5.17 -21.70 -5.97
CA ARG A 129 4.96 -22.48 -4.73
C ARG A 129 3.89 -23.55 -4.89
N GLY A 130 2.98 -23.39 -5.86
CA GLY A 130 1.91 -24.33 -6.16
C GLY A 130 0.63 -24.08 -5.36
N ASP A 131 0.46 -22.87 -4.81
CA ASP A 131 -0.72 -22.50 -4.05
C ASP A 131 -1.99 -22.54 -4.91
N SER A 132 -3.13 -22.87 -4.29
CA SER A 132 -4.44 -22.87 -4.95
C SER A 132 -5.21 -21.61 -4.60
N ILE A 133 -4.89 -20.52 -5.30
CA ILE A 133 -5.61 -19.23 -5.18
C ILE A 133 -6.67 -19.16 -6.29
N PRO A 134 -7.95 -18.92 -5.96
CA PRO A 134 -9.02 -18.84 -6.95
C PRO A 134 -8.80 -17.69 -7.96
N GLU A 135 -9.15 -17.92 -9.24
CA GLU A 135 -9.05 -16.88 -10.27
C GLU A 135 -9.88 -15.64 -9.95
N THR A 136 -10.99 -15.78 -9.23
CA THR A 136 -11.82 -14.66 -8.74
C THR A 136 -11.05 -13.75 -7.79
N GLU A 137 -10.18 -14.31 -6.96
CA GLU A 137 -9.36 -13.55 -6.02
C GLU A 137 -8.18 -12.88 -6.74
N LEU A 138 -7.54 -13.59 -7.68
CA LEU A 138 -6.51 -13.02 -8.55
C LEU A 138 -7.06 -11.85 -9.38
N ALA A 139 -8.29 -11.99 -9.91
CA ALA A 139 -8.98 -10.92 -10.62
C ALA A 139 -9.23 -9.72 -9.71
N ARG A 140 -9.73 -9.95 -8.48
CA ARG A 140 -9.94 -8.90 -7.49
C ARG A 140 -8.66 -8.11 -7.20
N PHE A 141 -7.51 -8.78 -7.03
CA PHE A 141 -6.24 -8.08 -6.81
C PHE A 141 -5.79 -7.26 -8.00
N ARG A 142 -6.01 -7.74 -9.23
CA ARG A 142 -5.71 -6.96 -10.45
C ARG A 142 -6.62 -5.75 -10.59
N ASP A 143 -7.88 -5.86 -10.19
CA ASP A 143 -8.83 -4.75 -10.22
C ASP A 143 -8.46 -3.68 -9.19
N LEU A 144 -8.11 -4.08 -7.96
CA LEU A 144 -7.60 -3.16 -6.93
C LEU A 144 -6.36 -2.40 -7.42
N ALA A 145 -5.42 -3.09 -8.07
CA ALA A 145 -4.20 -2.48 -8.59
C ALA A 145 -4.48 -1.28 -9.51
N GLN A 146 -5.53 -1.31 -10.34
CA GLN A 146 -5.85 -0.22 -11.28
C GLN A 146 -6.19 1.11 -10.58
N GLN A 147 -6.80 1.04 -9.41
CA GLN A 147 -7.23 2.21 -8.62
C GLN A 147 -6.29 2.48 -7.43
N SER A 148 -5.25 1.67 -7.28
CA SER A 148 -4.26 1.77 -6.22
C SER A 148 -3.21 2.82 -6.56
N ARG A 149 -2.75 3.55 -5.55
CA ARG A 149 -1.57 4.43 -5.57
C ARG A 149 -0.64 4.00 -4.47
N ARG A 150 0.64 3.85 -4.80
CA ARG A 150 1.70 3.49 -3.85
C ARG A 150 2.30 4.74 -3.24
N ILE A 151 2.51 4.67 -1.93
CA ILE A 151 3.15 5.69 -1.11
C ILE A 151 4.38 5.06 -0.47
N VAL A 152 5.47 5.81 -0.44
CA VAL A 152 6.72 5.41 0.20
C VAL A 152 7.15 6.53 1.13
N LEU A 153 7.18 6.24 2.44
CA LEU A 153 7.89 7.02 3.44
C LEU A 153 9.27 6.40 3.61
N THR A 154 10.31 7.23 3.50
CA THR A 154 11.69 6.87 3.81
C THR A 154 12.30 7.93 4.71
N GLY A 155 12.94 7.51 5.79
CA GLY A 155 13.47 8.36 6.86
C GLY A 155 14.93 8.03 7.20
N GLN A 156 15.32 8.33 8.44
CA GLN A 156 16.62 7.95 9.00
C GLN A 156 16.49 6.64 9.80
N GLU A 157 17.60 5.94 10.07
CA GLU A 157 17.65 4.82 11.02
C GLU A 157 16.56 3.74 10.79
N ASP A 158 16.42 3.27 9.54
CA ASP A 158 15.44 2.26 9.12
C ASP A 158 13.95 2.68 9.24
N GLU A 159 13.68 3.97 9.43
CA GLU A 159 12.32 4.52 9.38
C GLU A 159 11.76 4.44 7.95
N GLU A 160 10.84 3.53 7.74
CA GLU A 160 10.13 3.41 6.47
C GLU A 160 8.71 2.91 6.65
N LEU A 161 7.84 3.34 5.74
CA LEU A 161 6.52 2.75 5.58
C LEU A 161 6.13 2.78 4.11
N ILE A 162 5.78 1.62 3.60
CA ILE A 162 5.34 1.46 2.22
C ILE A 162 3.93 0.91 2.24
N PHE A 163 3.01 1.63 1.61
CA PHE A 163 1.61 1.26 1.60
C PHE A 163 0.91 1.73 0.34
N ASN A 164 -0.25 1.13 0.07
CA ASN A 164 -1.10 1.59 -1.00
C ASN A 164 -2.44 2.08 -0.46
N LEU A 165 -2.92 3.18 -1.07
CA LEU A 165 -4.30 3.59 -1.00
C LEU A 165 -5.02 3.25 -2.28
N THR A 166 -6.20 2.65 -2.18
CA THR A 166 -7.07 2.35 -3.33
C THR A 166 -8.35 3.16 -3.26
N LEU A 167 -8.75 3.75 -4.39
CA LEU A 167 -10.02 4.46 -4.51
C LEU A 167 -11.17 3.47 -4.69
N ILE A 168 -12.07 3.40 -3.72
CA ILE A 168 -13.24 2.52 -3.72
C ILE A 168 -14.47 3.38 -3.39
N ALA A 169 -15.46 3.41 -4.30
CA ALA A 169 -16.69 4.19 -4.14
C ALA A 169 -16.42 5.65 -3.67
N ASP A 170 -15.52 6.35 -4.38
CA ASP A 170 -15.11 7.74 -4.12
C ASP A 170 -14.41 8.00 -2.76
N LYS A 171 -13.98 6.95 -2.04
CA LYS A 171 -13.17 7.07 -0.81
C LYS A 171 -11.86 6.31 -0.96
N TRP A 172 -10.77 6.88 -0.43
CA TRP A 172 -9.46 6.23 -0.34
C TRP A 172 -9.40 5.31 0.87
N TYR A 173 -9.00 4.06 0.65
CA TYR A 173 -8.82 3.04 1.68
C TYR A 173 -7.38 2.54 1.69
N LEU A 174 -6.87 2.24 2.89
CA LEU A 174 -5.62 1.52 3.09
C LEU A 174 -5.84 0.05 2.72
N THR A 175 -5.19 -0.40 1.64
CA THR A 175 -5.43 -1.73 1.08
C THR A 175 -4.20 -2.62 1.04
N LEU A 176 -3.01 -2.05 1.15
CA LEU A 176 -1.76 -2.81 1.17
C LEU A 176 -0.75 -2.15 2.11
N ILE A 177 -0.05 -2.96 2.91
CA ILE A 177 1.24 -2.63 3.51
C ILE A 177 2.29 -3.57 2.93
N ASP A 178 3.35 -3.00 2.36
CA ASP A 178 4.47 -3.70 1.73
C ASP A 178 5.67 -3.68 2.69
N ARG A 179 6.07 -4.85 3.19
CA ARG A 179 7.26 -5.01 4.05
C ARG A 179 8.32 -5.91 3.42
N VAL A 180 8.32 -5.99 2.10
CA VAL A 180 9.27 -6.85 1.35
C VAL A 180 10.14 -6.07 0.38
N THR A 181 9.82 -4.80 0.13
CA THR A 181 10.59 -3.97 -0.81
C THR A 181 12.03 -3.74 -0.38
N THR A 182 12.26 -3.63 0.92
CA THR A 182 13.57 -3.48 1.56
C THR A 182 14.11 -4.79 2.13
N ASP A 183 13.33 -5.86 2.02
CA ASP A 183 13.77 -7.18 2.41
C ASP A 183 14.68 -7.77 1.33
N CYS A 184 15.98 -7.58 1.54
CA CYS A 184 17.06 -8.10 0.71
C CYS A 184 17.50 -9.51 1.11
N SER A 185 16.77 -10.19 2.02
CA SER A 185 17.02 -11.59 2.31
C SER A 185 16.68 -12.44 1.08
N ALA A 186 17.70 -13.11 0.56
CA ALA A 186 17.64 -14.02 -0.59
C ALA A 186 18.17 -15.39 -0.20
#